data_AF-A0A970DIH2-F1
#
_entry.id   AF-A0A970DIH2-F1
#
_cell.length_a   1.000
_cell.length_b   1.000
_cell.length_c   1.000
_cell.angle_alpha   90.00
_cell.angle_beta   90.00
_cell.angle_gamma   90.00
#
_symmetry.space_group_name_H-M   'P 1'
#
loop_
_entity.id
_entity.type
_entity.pdbx_description
1 polymer ?
#
loop_
_entity_poly.entity_id
_entity_poly.type
_entity_poly.pdbx_seq_one_letter_code
_entity_poly.pdbx_strand_id
1 'polypeptide(L)' 'MIKFQKYNNGDIYEFKKAHPCGGKSWKMIRQGVDCKLECTTCKRVIMIPRIQLAKKIKKILYQAENPE' A
#
# COMPACT_ATOMS: atom_id res chain seq x y z
N MET A 1 -20.63 -2.10 -3.20
CA MET A 1 -19.76 -2.28 -4.39
C MET A 1 -18.31 -2.28 -3.94
N ILE A 2 -17.64 -3.44 -3.94
CA ILE A 2 -16.21 -3.53 -3.58
C ILE A 2 -15.42 -3.20 -4.85
N LYS A 3 -14.75 -2.04 -4.89
CA LYS A 3 -13.84 -1.70 -5.99
C LYS A 3 -12.64 -2.65 -5.93
N PHE A 4 -12.54 -3.54 -6.91
CA PHE A 4 -11.35 -4.35 -7.13
C PHE A 4 -10.25 -3.47 -7.73
N GLN A 5 -9.57 -2.70 -6.88
CA GLN A 5 -8.34 -2.01 -7.30
C GLN A 5 -7.27 -3.08 -7.58
N LYS A 6 -6.70 -3.02 -8.79
CA LYS A 6 -5.46 -3.72 -9.12
C LYS A 6 -4.35 -3.06 -8.31
N TYR A 7 -3.58 -3.87 -7.60
CA TYR A 7 -2.41 -3.44 -6.86
C TYR A 7 -1.21 -4.07 -7.54
N ASN A 8 -0.19 -3.28 -7.83
CA ASN A 8 1.05 -3.72 -8.45
C ASN A 8 2.21 -3.60 -7.46
N ASN A 9 3.20 -4.48 -7.61
CA ASN A 9 4.47 -4.33 -6.90
C ASN A 9 5.12 -3.00 -7.31
N GLY A 10 5.54 -2.19 -6.33
CA GLY A 10 6.13 -0.88 -6.56
C GLY A 10 5.16 0.30 -6.41
N ASP A 11 3.85 0.05 -6.34
CA ASP A 11 2.86 1.10 -6.07
C ASP A 11 3.13 1.84 -4.77
N ILE A 12 2.76 3.12 -4.71
CA ILE A 12 2.83 3.92 -3.48
C ILE A 12 1.43 4.43 -3.16
N TYR A 13 0.98 4.13 -1.94
CA TYR A 13 -0.32 4.52 -1.42
C TYR A 13 -0.17 5.49 -0.26
N GLU A 14 -1.13 6.39 -0.12
CA GLU A 14 -1.30 7.19 1.09
C GLU A 14 -2.39 6.55 1.96
N PHE A 15 -2.08 6.28 3.22
CA PHE A 15 -3.04 5.76 4.19
C PHE A 15 -3.85 6.89 4.84
N LYS A 16 -5.08 6.58 5.25
CA LYS A 16 -5.94 7.49 6.02
C LYS A 16 -5.35 7.82 7.39
N LYS A 17 -4.76 6.81 8.05
CA LYS A 17 -4.05 6.96 9.32
C LYS A 17 -2.55 7.08 9.08
N ALA A 18 -1.91 7.97 9.82
CA ALA A 18 -0.45 8.04 9.84
C ALA A 18 0.13 6.78 10.50
N HIS A 19 1.28 6.36 10.01
CA HIS A 19 2.14 5.41 10.70
C HIS A 19 2.65 6.08 12.00
N PRO A 20 2.93 5.33 13.09
CA PRO A 20 3.54 5.86 14.31
C PRO A 20 4.81 6.69 14.10
N CYS A 21 5.50 6.58 12.96
CA CYS A 21 6.64 7.45 12.63
C CYS A 21 6.25 8.85 12.08
N GLY A 22 4.96 9.14 11.87
CA GLY A 22 4.46 10.36 11.22
C GLY A 22 4.25 10.24 9.70
N GLY A 23 4.84 9.24 9.05
CA GLY A 23 4.69 8.99 7.61
C GLY A 23 3.30 8.45 7.24
N LYS A 24 2.77 8.86 6.09
CA LYS A 24 1.48 8.37 5.55
C LYS A 24 1.61 7.54 4.29
N SER A 25 2.81 7.52 3.70
CA SER A 25 3.08 6.88 2.42
C SER A 25 3.64 5.47 2.61
N TRP A 26 3.10 4.55 1.83
CA TRP A 26 3.38 3.12 1.90
C TRP A 26 3.67 2.60 0.51
N LYS A 27 4.84 2.02 0.32
CA LYS A 27 5.23 1.35 -0.91
C LYS A 27 4.83 -0.12 -0.86
N MET A 28 4.18 -0.63 -1.90
CA MET A 28 3.90 -2.04 -2.06
C MET A 28 5.17 -2.78 -2.48
N ILE A 29 5.59 -3.73 -1.65
CA ILE A 29 6.75 -4.57 -1.91
C ILE A 29 6.32 -5.90 -2.53
N ARG A 30 5.20 -6.46 -2.04
CA ARG A 30 4.65 -7.73 -2.53
C ARG A 30 3.13 -7.70 -2.57
N GLN A 31 2.57 -8.03 -3.72
CA GLN A 31 1.17 -8.33 -3.93
C GLN A 31 0.86 -9.81 -3.66
N GLY A 32 -0.25 -10.08 -2.99
CA GLY A 32 -0.69 -11.42 -2.60
C GLY A 32 -1.95 -11.39 -1.75
N VAL A 33 -2.27 -12.50 -1.09
CA VAL A 33 -3.33 -12.58 -0.07
C VAL A 33 -3.01 -11.59 1.06
N ASP A 34 -1.77 -11.65 1.54
CA ASP A 34 -1.15 -10.67 2.40
C ASP A 34 -0.26 -9.74 1.58
N CYS A 35 -0.60 -8.45 1.62
CA CYS A 35 0.17 -7.41 0.96
C CYS A 35 1.29 -6.96 1.89
N LYS A 36 2.53 -7.05 1.42
CA LYS A 36 3.69 -6.53 2.14
C LYS A 36 3.91 -5.07 1.74
N LEU A 37 3.90 -4.18 2.72
CA LEU A 37 4.05 -2.74 2.52
C LEU A 37 5.23 -2.22 3.32
N GLU A 38 5.98 -1.32 2.73
CA GLU A 38 7.09 -0.60 3.36
C GLU A 38 6.71 0.86 3.56
N CYS A 39 6.87 1.38 4.77
CA CYS A 39 6.73 2.81 5.01
C CYS A 39 7.90 3.54 4.33
N THR A 40 7.60 4.50 3.45
CA THR A 40 8.66 5.21 2.71
C THR A 40 9.50 6.12 3.61
N THR A 41 8.96 6.53 4.77
CA THR A 41 9.63 7.42 5.72
C THR A 41 10.57 6.69 6.68
N CYS A 42 10.15 5.56 7.24
CA CYS A 42 10.92 4.84 8.28
C CYS A 42 11.37 3.44 7.87
N LYS A 43 11.10 3.02 6.64
CA LYS A 43 11.47 1.70 6.07
C LYS A 43 10.93 0.49 6.84
N ARG A 44 10.01 0.69 7.78
CA ARG A 44 9.34 -0.39 8.49
C ARG A 44 8.39 -1.12 7.54
N VAL A 45 8.47 -2.45 7.55
CA VAL A 45 7.59 -3.31 6.76
C VAL A 45 6.45 -3.85 7.60
N ILE A 46 5.25 -3.88 7.04
CA ILE A 46 4.07 -4.53 7.62
C ILE A 46 3.45 -5.48 6.62
N MET A 47 2.83 -6.54 7.12
CA MET A 47 1.99 -7.44 6.33
C MET A 47 0.55 -7.20 6.74
N ILE A 48 -0.29 -6.85 5.78
CA ILE A 48 -1.72 -6.68 6.02
C ILE A 48 -2.52 -7.38 4.92
N PRO A 49 -3.68 -7.97 5.26
CA PRO A 49 -4.50 -8.61 4.25
C PRO A 49 -5.06 -7.57 3.28
N ARG A 50 -5.20 -7.97 2.01
CA ARG A 50 -5.64 -7.08 0.92
C ARG A 50 -6.96 -6.34 1.22
N ILE A 51 -7.88 -6.98 1.92
CA ILE A 51 -9.19 -6.41 2.30
C ILE A 51 -9.01 -5.24 3.29
N GLN A 52 -8.10 -5.39 4.26
CA GLN A 52 -7.80 -4.33 5.22
C GLN A 52 -7.04 -3.18 4.57
N LEU A 53 -6.11 -3.50 3.65
CA LEU A 53 -5.38 -2.50 2.86
C LEU A 53 -6.35 -1.56 2.14
N ALA A 54 -7.31 -2.11 1.38
CA ALA A 54 -8.30 -1.33 0.63
C ALA A 54 -9.08 -0.33 1.50
N LYS A 55 -9.38 -0.70 2.76
CA LYS A 55 -10.09 0.18 3.71
C LYS A 55 -9.20 1.31 4.24
N LYS A 56 -7.90 1.03 4.41
CA LYS A 56 -6.90 1.96 4.97
C LYS A 56 -6.34 2.93 3.94
N ILE A 57 -6.29 2.57 2.66
CA ILE A 57 -5.87 3.48 1.58
C ILE A 57 -6.82 4.68 1.51
N LYS A 58 -6.23 5.87 1.47
CA LYS A 58 -6.90 7.15 1.22
C LYS A 58 -6.84 7.50 -0.27
N LYS A 59 -5.64 7.45 -0.84
CA LYS A 59 -5.38 7.68 -2.27
C LYS A 59 -4.17 6.88 -2.74
N ILE A 60 -4.09 6.67 -4.05
CA ILE A 60 -2.91 6.15 -4.73
C ILE A 60 -2.03 7.36 -5.09
N LEU A 61 -0.77 7.35 -4.68
CA LEU A 61 0.21 8.41 -4.98
C LEU A 61 0.98 8.09 -6.25
N TYR A 62 1.31 6.81 -6.45
CA TYR A 62 2.02 6.32 -7.60
C TYR A 62 1.53 4.92 -7.92
N GLN A 63 1.26 4.66 -9.19
CA GLN A 63 0.94 3.32 -9.67
C GLN A 63 2.07 2.89 -10.58
N ALA A 64 2.76 1.81 -10.23
CA ALA A 64 3.76 1.23 -11.09
C ALA A 64 3.06 0.63 -12.31
N GLU A 65 3.42 1.13 -13.49
CA GLU A 65 3.07 0.49 -14.76
C GLU A 65 3.81 -0.84 -14.81
N ASN A 66 3.07 -1.93 -15.00
CA ASN A 66 3.66 -3.25 -15.12
C ASN A 66 4.34 -3.32 -16.50
N PRO A 67 5.68 -3.44 -16.60
CA PRO A 67 6.28 -3.90 -17.84
C PRO A 67 5.81 -5.35 -18.01
N GLU A 68 4.97 -5.53 -19.00
CA GLU A 68 4.46 -6.79 -19.55
C GLU A 68 5.57 -7.84 -19.76
#